data_AF-A0A4R9WRY3-F1
#
_entry.id   AF-A0A4R9WRY3-F1
#
_cell.length_a   1.000
_cell.length_b   1.000
_cell.length_c   1.000
_cell.angle_alpha   90.00
_cell.angle_beta   90.00
_cell.angle_gamma   90.00
#
_symmetry.space_group_name_H-M   'P 1'
#
loop_
_entity.id
_entity.type
_entity.pdbx_description
1 polymer ?
#
loop_
_entity_poly.entity_id
_entity_poly.type
_entity_poly.pdbx_seq_one_letter_code
_entity_poly.pdbx_strand_id
1 'polypeptide(L)'
;ARLMPVLIGQRDFETVLKWAPLNAPAPYRGLPSAYIVTRVNRTVRHPWLMRDRRCLREGLLGFRFLRMAGLDPELRFGVDTRSMNEPRLSAHCWVCLD
;
A
#
# COMPACT_ATOMS: atom_id res chain seq x y z
N ALA A 1 9.72 2.63 5.60
CA ALA A 1 8.30 3.06 5.54
C ALA A 1 8.15 4.59 5.47
N ARG A 2 8.68 5.35 6.44
CA ARG A 2 8.45 6.80 6.55
C ARG A 2 8.97 7.65 5.38
N LEU A 3 10.00 7.19 4.68
CA LEU A 3 10.55 7.87 3.49
C LEU A 3 9.79 7.54 2.20
N MET A 4 9.01 6.45 2.14
CA MET A 4 8.32 6.05 0.91
C MET A 4 7.46 7.20 0.35
N PRO A 5 6.61 7.89 1.14
CA PRO A 5 5.82 9.01 0.63
C PRO A 5 6.64 10.16 0.02
N VAL A 6 7.87 10.40 0.48
CA VAL A 6 8.77 11.42 -0.11
C VAL A 6 9.23 10.98 -1.49
N LEU A 7 9.53 9.69 -1.64
CA LEU A 7 10.08 9.11 -2.87
C LEU A 7 9.02 8.95 -3.98
N ILE A 8 7.75 8.78 -3.61
CA ILE A 8 6.68 8.46 -4.57
C ILE A 8 5.53 9.48 -4.64
N GLY A 9 5.47 10.43 -3.72
CA GLY A 9 4.27 11.26 -3.52
C GLY A 9 3.88 12.16 -4.70
N GLN A 10 4.84 12.52 -5.56
CA GLN A 10 4.65 13.37 -6.75
C GLN A 10 4.83 12.58 -8.07
N ARG A 11 4.94 11.25 -8.01
CA ARG A 11 5.18 10.40 -9.18
C ARG A 11 3.85 9.95 -9.81
N ASP A 12 3.90 9.67 -11.12
CA ASP A 12 2.79 9.01 -11.80
C ASP A 12 2.53 7.61 -11.23
N PHE A 13 1.32 7.10 -11.47
CA PHE A 13 0.85 5.85 -10.88
C PHE A 13 1.71 4.64 -11.28
N GLU A 14 2.20 4.60 -12.52
CA GLU A 14 3.06 3.52 -13.00
C GLU A 14 4.38 3.46 -12.22
N THR A 15 5.02 4.61 -12.00
CA THR A 15 6.24 4.72 -11.19
C THR A 15 5.98 4.34 -9.74
N VAL A 16 4.79 4.64 -9.22
CA VAL A 16 4.38 4.19 -7.89
C VAL A 16 4.24 2.66 -7.83
N LEU A 17 3.70 2.01 -8.85
CA LEU A 17 3.58 0.55 -8.88
C LEU A 17 4.93 -0.17 -8.91
N LYS A 18 5.94 0.42 -9.56
CA LYS A 18 7.32 -0.12 -9.57
C LYS A 18 7.96 -0.19 -8.16
N TRP A 19 7.41 0.50 -7.16
CA TRP A 19 7.85 0.40 -5.77
C TRP A 19 7.35 -0.85 -5.03
N ALA A 20 6.30 -1.48 -5.54
CA ALA A 20 5.85 -2.79 -5.07
C ALA A 20 6.88 -3.84 -5.54
N PRO A 21 7.61 -4.51 -4.63
CA PRO A 21 8.66 -5.42 -5.06
C PRO A 21 8.06 -6.71 -5.62
N LEU A 22 8.26 -6.95 -6.93
CA LEU A 22 7.91 -8.23 -7.55
C LEU A 22 8.85 -9.35 -7.05
N ASN A 23 10.14 -9.05 -6.80
CA ASN A 23 11.14 -9.96 -6.24
C ASN A 23 11.98 -9.22 -5.17
N ALA A 24 11.55 -9.22 -3.91
CA ALA A 24 12.38 -8.74 -2.80
C ALA A 24 12.99 -9.93 -2.03
N PRO A 25 14.21 -9.78 -1.50
CA PRO A 25 14.66 -10.61 -0.38
C PRO A 25 13.58 -10.62 0.70
N ALA A 26 13.45 -11.73 1.44
CA ALA A 26 12.47 -11.86 2.52
C ALA A 26 13.12 -11.69 3.91
N PRO A 27 13.64 -10.48 4.28
CA PRO A 27 14.34 -10.27 5.53
C PRO A 27 13.44 -10.41 6.77
N TYR A 28 12.12 -10.45 6.56
CA TYR A 28 11.11 -10.60 7.62
C TYR A 28 10.43 -11.97 7.59
N ARG A 29 11.06 -12.96 6.93
CA ARG A 29 10.51 -14.31 6.80
C ARG A 29 10.09 -14.86 8.16
N GLY A 30 8.86 -15.37 8.22
CA GLY A 30 8.27 -15.95 9.43
C GLY A 30 7.55 -14.95 10.34
N LEU A 31 7.55 -13.65 10.04
CA LEU A 31 6.71 -12.70 10.78
C LEU A 31 5.21 -12.92 10.48
N PRO A 32 4.34 -12.93 11.51
CA PRO A 32 2.90 -13.06 11.30
C PRO A 32 2.30 -11.89 10.51
N SER A 33 1.37 -12.18 9.60
CA SER A 33 0.64 -11.17 8.81
C SER A 33 -0.07 -10.14 9.71
N ALA A 34 -0.73 -10.58 10.79
CA ALA A 34 -1.41 -9.72 11.75
C ALA A 34 -0.46 -8.70 12.42
N TYR A 35 0.78 -9.11 12.73
CA TYR A 35 1.79 -8.22 13.28
C TYR A 35 2.17 -7.14 12.26
N ILE A 36 2.40 -7.54 11.01
CA ILE A 36 2.76 -6.63 9.92
C ILE A 36 1.64 -5.60 9.69
N VAL A 37 0.39 -6.05 9.54
CA VAL A 37 -0.79 -5.19 9.34
C VAL A 37 -0.92 -4.18 10.48
N THR A 38 -0.79 -4.64 11.73
CA THR A 38 -0.85 -3.76 12.91
C THR A 38 0.21 -2.66 12.85
N ARG A 39 1.44 -3.01 12.47
CA ARG A 39 2.56 -2.06 12.39
C ARG A 39 2.41 -1.09 11.22
N VAL A 40 1.89 -1.54 10.08
CA VAL A 40 1.57 -0.68 8.93
C VAL A 40 0.49 0.33 9.32
N ASN A 41 -0.63 -0.13 9.90
CA ASN A 41 -1.75 0.72 10.30
C ASN A 41 -1.32 1.80 11.30
N ARG A 42 -0.50 1.44 12.30
CA ARG A 42 0.10 2.42 13.22
C ARG A 42 0.97 3.45 12.51
N THR A 43 1.73 3.03 11.48
CA THR A 43 2.64 3.90 10.73
C THR A 43 1.92 4.86 9.78
N VAL A 44 0.76 4.47 9.25
CA VAL A 44 -0.02 5.29 8.32
C VAL A 44 -1.10 6.14 9.00
N ARG A 45 -1.35 5.93 10.31
CA ARG A 45 -2.39 6.63 11.09
C ARG A 45 -2.35 8.16 11.01
N HIS A 46 -1.16 8.76 10.94
CA HIS A 46 -0.98 10.21 10.90
C HIS A 46 -0.23 10.63 9.62
N PRO A 47 -0.94 10.76 8.47
CA PRO A 47 -0.31 11.07 7.21
C PRO A 47 -0.06 12.57 7.05
N TRP A 48 1.20 12.96 7.19
CA TRP A 48 1.68 14.28 6.74
C TRP A 48 1.81 14.34 5.21
N LEU A 49 2.20 13.23 4.58
CA LEU A 49 2.36 13.07 3.13
C LEU A 49 1.41 11.99 2.58
N MET A 50 0.94 12.17 1.34
CA MET A 50 -0.09 11.35 0.68
C MET A 50 -1.45 11.34 1.41
N ARG A 51 -1.87 12.49 1.97
CA ARG A 51 -3.12 12.61 2.74
C ARG A 51 -4.39 12.31 1.92
N ASP A 52 -4.36 12.58 0.62
CA ASP A 52 -5.45 12.28 -0.32
C ASP A 52 -5.34 10.88 -0.94
N ARG A 53 -4.26 10.15 -0.64
CA ARG A 53 -3.97 8.80 -1.17
C ARG A 53 -3.67 7.81 -0.05
N ARG A 54 -4.46 7.88 1.03
CA ARG A 54 -4.28 7.06 2.24
C ARG A 54 -4.37 5.56 1.95
N CYS A 55 -5.40 5.14 1.23
CA CYS A 55 -5.59 3.74 0.82
C CYS A 55 -4.39 3.21 0.01
N LEU A 56 -3.88 4.01 -0.94
CA LEU A 56 -2.71 3.67 -1.74
C LEU A 56 -1.45 3.52 -0.87
N ARG A 57 -1.22 4.46 0.05
CA ARG A 57 -0.06 4.40 0.95
C ARG A 57 -0.10 3.17 1.86
N GLU A 58 -1.27 2.86 2.41
CA GLU A 58 -1.47 1.67 3.23
C GLU A 58 -1.25 0.40 2.42
N GLY A 59 -1.90 0.29 1.26
CA GLY A 59 -1.79 -0.87 0.37
C GLY A 59 -0.35 -1.13 -0.08
N LEU A 60 0.39 -0.11 -0.52
CA LEU A 60 1.79 -0.25 -0.95
C LEU A 60 2.71 -0.71 0.19
N LEU A 61 2.55 -0.15 1.40
CA LEU A 61 3.34 -0.56 2.55
C LEU A 61 2.97 -1.98 3.00
N GLY A 62 1.68 -2.29 3.08
CA GLY A 62 1.16 -3.61 3.41
C GLY A 62 1.73 -4.66 2.47
N PHE A 63 1.50 -4.50 1.17
CA PHE A 63 2.02 -5.40 0.13
C PHE A 63 3.53 -5.61 0.26
N ARG A 64 4.30 -4.51 0.32
CA ARG A 64 5.76 -4.57 0.41
C ARG A 64 6.23 -5.35 1.64
N PHE A 65 5.68 -5.08 2.82
CA PHE A 65 6.12 -5.75 4.06
C PHE A 65 5.67 -7.21 4.14
N LEU A 66 4.50 -7.54 3.60
CA LEU A 66 4.02 -8.92 3.49
C LEU A 66 4.91 -9.73 2.52
N ARG A 67 5.26 -9.18 1.35
CA ARG A 67 6.25 -9.80 0.43
C ARG A 67 7.60 -10.03 1.10
N MET A 68 8.11 -9.04 1.85
CA MET A 68 9.36 -9.19 2.61
C MET A 68 9.26 -10.20 3.77
N ALA A 69 8.05 -10.59 4.17
CA ALA A 69 7.82 -11.67 5.12
C ALA A 69 7.70 -13.06 4.47
N GLY A 70 7.86 -13.13 3.14
CA GLY A 70 7.72 -14.37 2.38
C GLY A 70 6.28 -14.79 2.10
N LEU A 71 5.32 -13.88 2.29
CA LEU A 71 3.92 -14.09 1.94
C LEU A 71 3.66 -13.70 0.47
N ASP A 72 2.55 -14.17 -0.08
CA ASP A 72 2.12 -13.88 -1.46
C ASP A 72 0.83 -13.04 -1.49
N PRO A 73 0.88 -11.78 -1.05
CA PRO A 73 -0.28 -10.90 -1.09
C PRO A 73 -0.58 -10.42 -2.52
N GLU A 74 -1.85 -10.11 -2.77
CA GLU A 74 -2.28 -9.41 -3.99
C GLU A 74 -2.58 -7.94 -3.70
N LEU A 75 -2.06 -7.04 -4.54
CA LEU A 75 -2.42 -5.62 -4.51
C LEU A 75 -3.58 -5.37 -5.47
N ARG A 76 -4.75 -5.02 -4.93
CA ARG A 76 -5.97 -4.80 -5.71
C ARG A 76 -6.33 -3.32 -5.77
N PHE A 77 -6.92 -2.94 -6.89
CA PHE A 77 -7.39 -1.59 -7.16
C PHE A 77 -8.84 -1.63 -7.59
N GLY A 78 -9.60 -0.59 -7.23
CA GLY A 78 -10.98 -0.44 -7.62
C GLY A 78 -11.42 1.01 -7.54
N VAL A 79 -12.63 1.28 -7.98
CA VAL A 79 -13.28 2.59 -7.89
C VAL A 79 -14.47 2.45 -6.96
N ASP A 80 -14.67 3.42 -6.06
CA ASP A 80 -15.89 3.48 -5.27
C ASP A 80 -17.07 3.75 -6.21
N THR A 81 -18.02 2.80 -6.26
CA THR A 81 -19.21 2.89 -7.10
C THR A 81 -20.04 4.14 -6.80
N ARG A 82 -20.00 4.63 -5.54
CA ARG A 82 -20.70 5.86 -5.15
C ARG A 82 -20.11 7.10 -5.80
N SER A 83 -18.82 7.07 -6.16
CA SER A 83 -18.13 8.18 -6.82
C SER A 83 -18.31 8.19 -8.34
N MET A 84 -18.96 7.20 -8.94
CA MET A 84 -19.07 7.08 -10.41
C MET A 84 -19.86 8.23 -11.05
N ASN A 85 -20.78 8.84 -10.31
CA ASN A 85 -21.58 9.98 -10.78
C ASN A 85 -21.06 11.33 -10.23
N GLU A 86 -19.94 11.32 -9.52
CA GLU A 86 -19.32 12.53 -8.97
C GLU A 86 -18.32 13.13 -9.97
N PRO A 87 -18.05 14.45 -9.91
CA PRO A 87 -17.05 15.10 -10.76
C PRO A 87 -15.63 14.52 -10.62
N ARG A 88 -15.35 13.76 -9.56
CA ARG A 88 -14.07 13.11 -9.31
C ARG A 88 -14.26 11.69 -8.80
N LEU A 89 -13.72 10.72 -9.55
CA LEU A 89 -13.70 9.31 -9.16
C LEU A 89 -12.81 9.09 -7.93
N SER A 90 -13.28 8.26 -7.01
CA SER A 90 -12.55 7.83 -5.82
C SER A 90 -11.94 6.46 -6.05
N ALA A 91 -10.64 6.43 -6.34
CA ALA A 91 -9.89 5.19 -6.46
C ALA A 91 -9.53 4.63 -5.07
N HIS A 92 -9.66 3.32 -4.91
CA HIS A 92 -9.29 2.57 -3.73
C HIS A 92 -8.22 1.53 -4.04
N CYS A 93 -7.39 1.27 -3.04
CA CYS A 93 -6.33 0.27 -3.07
C CYS A 93 -6.40 -0.52 -1.76
N TRP A 94 -6.30 -1.85 -1.86
CA TRP A 94 -6.28 -2.75 -0.71
C TRP A 94 -5.39 -3.96 -1.02
N VAL A 95 -5.08 -4.73 0.03
CA VAL A 95 -4.26 -5.93 -0.08
C VAL A 95 -5.09 -7.13 0.35
N CYS A 96 -5.04 -8.19 -0.44
CA CYS A 96 -5.59 -9.50 -0.10
C CYS A 96 -4.45 -10.45 0.24
N LEU A 97 -4.68 -11.34 1.20
CA LEU A 97 -3.78 -12.41 1.58
C LEU A 97 -4.68 -13.63 1.83
N ASP A 98 -4.47 -14.69 1.05
CA ASP A 98 -5.24 -15.94 1.14
C ASP A 98 -4.88 -16.75 2.40
#